data_AF-A0A8J2LAR8-F1
#
_entry.id   AF-A0A8J2LAR8-F1
#
_cell.length_a   1.000
_cell.length_b   1.000
_cell.length_c   1.000
_cell.angle_alpha   90.00
_cell.angle_beta   90.00
_cell.angle_gamma   90.00
#
_symmetry.space_group_name_H-M   'P 1'
#
loop_
_entity.id
_entity.type
_entity.pdbx_description
1 polymer ?
#
loop_
_entity_poly.entity_id
_entity_poly.type
_entity_poly.pdbx_seq_one_letter_code
_entity_poly.pdbx_strand_id
1 'polypeptide(L)'
;MEFEREMWASSGGCRLVARNLFRRNVHLWKLLSTDSASSKEGVSSVVEPEGSRLLKVAIIGVPNAGKSTLVNRLMSMEVCPVSRKPHTTRTTQNAIMLEQDTQLVLADTPGMVNKKEVKKFSVPEEFRIAPENAVRDADIIAVIHSIENKILRNKLDPKVIDVLVKFPTKQSVLIINKIDKIKGKRKLLNTVFYLCDGVVGGKPIPVTKQKSKEKEPSMEVMFRKTKLKMSLTNTTQSHNESNRSDDKEPAPASFKDIKTDENGRPVRGWSNFQEVFLISAQEGNGVENLKNYLTGSARPSPWAFGSEILTDCPPAELAIRIVKSKMLEYLKNEIPYTHEPTLEYWDTNDRGFLRIVVQIKVQQERIMPIFFGGNKLQIIKEESERQLSVLLSTSVDLLINVIFAQRKKK
;
A
#
# COMPACT_ATOMS: atom_id res chain seq x y z
N MET A 1 6.76 11.13 33.14
CA MET A 1 7.86 11.87 32.50
C MET A 1 9.20 11.14 32.52
N GLU A 2 9.30 9.90 33.02
CA GLU A 2 10.58 9.15 33.05
C GLU A 2 10.57 7.85 32.23
N PHE A 3 9.45 7.50 31.60
CA PHE A 3 9.30 6.30 30.74
C PHE A 3 9.54 6.60 29.24
N GLU A 4 9.61 7.87 28.83
CA GLU A 4 9.81 8.28 27.42
C GLU A 4 11.28 8.45 27.01
N ARG A 5 12.24 8.37 27.96
CA ARG A 5 13.67 8.61 27.65
C ARG A 5 14.43 7.37 27.16
N GLU A 6 13.98 6.15 27.49
CA GLU A 6 14.76 4.94 27.18
C GLU A 6 14.50 4.35 25.78
N MET A 7 13.37 4.62 25.13
CA MET A 7 13.14 4.20 23.72
C MET A 7 13.95 5.03 22.70
N TRP A 8 14.62 6.10 23.15
CA TRP A 8 15.26 7.11 22.29
C TRP A 8 16.80 7.01 22.32
N ALA A 9 17.42 5.89 22.70
CA ALA A 9 18.88 5.82 22.82
C ALA A 9 19.60 4.95 21.76
N SER A 10 18.92 4.14 20.95
CA SER A 10 19.58 3.06 20.16
C SER A 10 19.55 3.20 18.63
N SER A 11 19.50 4.41 18.06
CA SER A 11 19.49 4.57 16.59
C SER A 11 20.18 5.86 16.16
N GLY A 12 21.51 5.90 16.31
CA GLY A 12 22.36 7.09 16.10
C GLY A 12 22.50 7.58 14.64
N GLY A 13 21.93 6.90 13.64
CA GLY A 13 22.05 7.28 12.22
C GLY A 13 20.85 8.05 11.65
N CYS A 14 19.62 7.73 12.07
CA CYS A 14 18.39 8.27 11.44
C CYS A 14 17.99 9.67 11.91
N ARG A 15 18.62 10.20 12.96
CA ARG A 15 18.21 11.46 13.60
C ARG A 15 18.52 12.71 12.77
N LEU A 16 19.59 12.71 11.99
CA LEU A 16 20.03 13.91 11.29
C LEU A 16 19.20 14.17 10.02
N VAL A 17 18.83 13.11 9.32
CA VAL A 17 18.02 13.18 8.09
C VAL A 17 16.57 13.55 8.43
N ALA A 18 15.99 12.92 9.46
CA ALA A 18 14.63 13.24 9.92
C ALA A 18 14.51 14.68 10.46
N ARG A 19 15.50 15.19 11.22
CA ARG A 19 15.50 16.59 11.71
C ARG A 19 15.61 17.63 10.58
N ASN A 20 16.34 17.32 9.51
CA ASN A 20 16.50 18.23 8.38
C ASN A 20 15.29 18.22 7.42
N LEU A 21 14.59 17.08 7.30
CA LEU A 21 13.26 17.00 6.66
C LEU A 21 12.20 17.77 7.45
N PHE A 22 12.25 17.73 8.79
CA PHE A 22 11.24 18.34 9.68
C PHE A 22 11.18 19.88 9.64
N ARG A 23 12.30 20.57 9.33
CA ARG A 23 12.35 22.04 9.29
C ARG A 23 12.04 22.65 7.91
N ARG A 24 12.07 21.86 6.84
CA ARG A 24 12.05 22.37 5.45
C ARG A 24 10.66 22.36 4.78
N ASN A 25 9.73 21.52 5.25
CA ASN A 25 8.40 21.39 4.63
C ASN A 25 7.49 22.63 4.76
N VAL A 26 7.73 23.51 5.73
CA VAL A 26 6.88 24.68 6.01
C VAL A 26 6.91 25.73 4.88
N HIS A 27 8.01 25.85 4.15
CA HIS A 27 8.19 26.97 3.21
C HIS A 27 7.59 26.72 1.81
N LEU A 28 7.53 25.46 1.36
CA LEU A 28 7.08 25.12 0.01
C LEU A 28 5.55 25.02 -0.12
N TRP A 29 4.84 24.64 0.94
CA TRP A 29 3.38 24.58 0.94
C TRP A 29 2.73 25.98 0.98
N LYS A 30 3.47 26.97 1.47
CA LYS A 30 3.08 28.39 1.42
C LYS A 30 3.14 28.95 -0.01
N LEU A 31 4.04 28.43 -0.85
CA LEU A 31 4.21 28.83 -2.26
C LEU A 31 3.20 28.17 -3.22
N LEU A 32 2.77 26.94 -2.93
CA LEU A 32 1.76 26.23 -3.74
C LEU A 32 0.31 26.62 -3.41
N SER A 33 0.09 27.38 -2.33
CA SER A 33 -1.24 27.89 -1.92
C SER A 33 -1.54 29.30 -2.45
N THR A 34 -0.54 29.98 -3.00
CA THR A 34 -0.67 31.31 -3.59
C THR A 34 -0.68 31.22 -5.11
N ASP A 35 -1.87 31.28 -5.71
CA ASP A 35 -2.04 31.64 -7.13
C ASP A 35 -1.59 33.09 -7.32
N SER A 36 -0.29 33.32 -7.41
CA SER A 36 0.26 34.58 -7.92
C SER A 36 1.60 34.34 -8.58
N ALA A 37 1.58 34.24 -9.90
CA ALA A 37 2.75 34.33 -10.75
C ALA A 37 3.36 35.73 -10.66
N SER A 38 4.27 35.96 -9.71
CA SER A 38 5.24 37.07 -9.74
C SER A 38 6.11 37.07 -8.48
N SER A 39 7.27 36.42 -8.56
CA SER A 39 8.58 36.91 -8.05
C SER A 39 9.52 35.71 -7.86
N LYS A 40 10.35 35.45 -8.88
CA LYS A 40 11.45 34.50 -8.81
C LYS A 40 12.63 35.17 -8.09
N GLU A 41 12.68 35.13 -6.77
CA GLU A 41 13.94 35.36 -6.05
C GLU A 41 14.08 34.38 -4.88
N GLY A 42 15.16 33.59 -4.91
CA GLY A 42 15.73 32.95 -3.71
C GLY A 42 15.30 31.51 -3.39
N VAL A 43 15.04 30.63 -4.37
CA VAL A 43 14.99 29.18 -4.07
C VAL A 43 16.41 28.61 -4.14
N SER A 44 16.99 28.31 -2.98
CA SER A 44 18.18 27.46 -2.83
C SER A 44 18.05 26.24 -3.73
N SER A 45 18.88 26.16 -4.78
CA SER A 45 18.94 25.00 -5.68
C SER A 45 19.11 23.73 -4.86
N VAL A 46 18.12 22.84 -4.95
CA VAL A 46 18.15 21.52 -4.29
C VAL A 46 19.32 20.75 -4.91
N VAL A 47 20.34 20.44 -4.09
CA VAL A 47 21.54 19.76 -4.55
C VAL A 47 21.25 18.27 -4.63
N GLU A 48 20.95 17.82 -5.84
CA GLU A 48 21.00 16.40 -6.18
C GLU A 48 22.44 15.89 -5.99
N PRO A 49 22.65 14.79 -5.24
CA PRO A 49 23.99 14.26 -5.04
C PRO A 49 24.57 13.71 -6.36
N GLU A 50 25.87 13.89 -6.57
CA GLU A 50 26.57 13.23 -7.68
C GLU A 50 26.41 11.71 -7.57
N GLY A 51 26.04 11.06 -8.68
CA GLY A 51 25.78 9.62 -8.71
C GLY A 51 24.39 9.23 -8.21
N SER A 52 23.43 10.15 -8.23
CA SER A 52 22.03 9.88 -7.89
C SER A 52 21.46 8.66 -8.62
N ARG A 53 20.61 7.93 -7.90
CA ARG A 53 19.91 6.75 -8.42
C ARG A 53 18.41 6.93 -8.31
N LEU A 54 17.68 6.35 -9.24
CA LEU A 54 16.22 6.35 -9.27
C LEU A 54 15.70 4.93 -9.47
N LEU A 55 14.59 4.61 -8.81
CA LEU A 55 13.78 3.45 -9.13
C LEU A 55 12.31 3.78 -9.00
N LYS A 56 11.54 3.51 -10.05
CA LYS A 56 10.07 3.57 -10.03
C LYS A 56 9.50 2.18 -9.83
N VAL A 57 8.61 2.03 -8.85
CA VAL A 57 8.03 0.74 -8.46
C VAL A 57 6.51 0.84 -8.49
N ALA A 58 5.86 0.02 -9.31
CA ALA A 58 4.40 -0.11 -9.31
C ALA A 58 3.97 -1.21 -8.36
N ILE A 59 3.21 -0.86 -7.32
CA ILE A 59 2.71 -1.82 -6.34
C ILE A 59 1.28 -2.22 -6.72
N ILE A 60 1.12 -3.42 -7.28
CA ILE A 60 -0.16 -3.91 -7.80
C ILE A 60 -0.68 -5.11 -7.02
N GLY A 61 -2.00 -5.29 -7.02
CA GLY A 61 -2.65 -6.44 -6.40
C GLY A 61 -4.13 -6.21 -6.14
N VAL A 62 -4.81 -7.26 -5.67
CA VAL A 62 -6.26 -7.21 -5.38
C VAL A 62 -6.61 -6.17 -4.30
N PRO A 63 -7.87 -5.69 -4.25
CA PRO A 63 -8.34 -4.85 -3.15
C PRO A 63 -8.00 -5.46 -1.78
N ASN A 64 -7.63 -4.63 -0.81
CA ASN A 64 -7.29 -5.02 0.58
C ASN A 64 -6.08 -5.96 0.76
N ALA A 65 -5.25 -6.13 -0.26
CA ALA A 65 -3.98 -6.87 -0.15
C ALA A 65 -2.93 -6.15 0.74
N GLY A 66 -3.13 -4.85 1.02
CA GLY A 66 -2.26 -4.04 1.88
C GLY A 66 -1.22 -3.19 1.14
N LYS A 67 -1.53 -2.74 -0.10
CA LYS A 67 -0.65 -1.90 -0.93
C LYS A 67 -0.26 -0.60 -0.22
N SER A 68 -1.24 0.24 0.10
CA SER A 68 -1.04 1.51 0.82
C SER A 68 -0.42 1.32 2.20
N THR A 69 -0.77 0.23 2.91
CA THR A 69 -0.14 -0.13 4.19
C THR A 69 1.35 -0.41 4.04
N LEU A 70 1.74 -1.13 2.98
CA LEU A 70 3.13 -1.39 2.66
C LEU A 70 3.87 -0.10 2.31
N VAL A 71 3.28 0.75 1.47
CA VAL A 71 3.87 2.05 1.10
C VAL A 71 4.11 2.91 2.34
N ASN A 72 3.11 3.06 3.20
CA ASN A 72 3.26 3.83 4.44
C ASN A 72 4.34 3.25 5.35
N ARG A 73 4.45 1.92 5.40
CA ARG A 73 5.47 1.23 6.21
C ARG A 73 6.87 1.47 5.67
N LEU A 74 7.06 1.41 4.35
CA LEU A 74 8.33 1.75 3.70
C LEU A 74 8.71 3.20 3.97
N MET A 75 7.75 4.12 3.83
CA MET A 75 7.90 5.55 4.10
C MET A 75 8.10 5.89 5.59
N SER A 76 7.81 4.95 6.50
CA SER A 76 7.72 5.20 7.95
C SER A 76 6.77 6.35 8.31
N MET A 77 5.81 6.67 7.44
CA MET A 77 4.84 7.77 7.54
C MET A 77 3.54 7.39 6.82
N GLU A 78 2.40 7.88 7.30
CA GLU A 78 1.08 7.58 6.71
C GLU A 78 0.76 8.47 5.50
N VAL A 79 1.53 8.35 4.42
CA VAL A 79 1.43 9.18 3.20
C VAL A 79 0.23 8.80 2.31
N CYS A 80 -0.10 7.51 2.24
CA CYS A 80 -1.25 6.99 1.52
C CYS A 80 -2.41 6.69 2.50
N PRO A 81 -3.62 7.22 2.28
CA PRO A 81 -4.77 6.91 3.12
C PRO A 81 -5.11 5.42 3.12
N VAL A 82 -5.36 4.84 4.29
CA VAL A 82 -5.68 3.42 4.49
C VAL A 82 -7.05 3.22 5.14
N SER A 83 -7.74 2.14 4.76
CA SER A 83 -8.93 1.61 5.43
C SER A 83 -9.02 0.11 5.17
N ARG A 84 -9.68 -0.62 6.08
CA ARG A 84 -10.00 -2.05 5.91
C ARG A 84 -11.05 -2.29 4.83
N LYS A 85 -11.77 -1.26 4.41
CA LYS A 85 -12.75 -1.36 3.34
C LYS A 85 -12.09 -1.35 1.96
N PRO A 86 -12.65 -2.09 0.99
CA PRO A 86 -12.14 -2.06 -0.37
C PRO A 86 -12.28 -0.67 -0.99
N HIS A 87 -11.49 -0.43 -2.03
CA HIS A 87 -11.53 0.80 -2.85
C HIS A 87 -11.12 2.09 -2.13
N THR A 88 -10.34 2.00 -1.05
CA THR A 88 -9.73 3.17 -0.38
C THR A 88 -8.86 3.99 -1.32
N THR A 89 -8.01 3.34 -2.11
CA THR A 89 -7.17 3.97 -3.13
C THR A 89 -7.93 4.04 -4.44
N ARG A 90 -8.32 5.26 -4.84
CA ARG A 90 -9.13 5.52 -6.05
C ARG A 90 -8.32 5.96 -7.26
N THR A 91 -7.24 6.66 -7.00
CA THR A 91 -6.26 7.16 -7.97
C THR A 91 -4.90 6.61 -7.60
N THR A 92 -4.02 6.43 -8.59
CA THR A 92 -2.62 6.11 -8.30
C THR A 92 -1.97 7.32 -7.63
N GLN A 93 -1.20 7.08 -6.57
CA GLN A 93 -0.42 8.10 -5.88
C GLN A 93 1.02 7.63 -5.77
N ASN A 94 1.98 8.49 -6.10
CA ASN A 94 3.38 8.22 -5.86
C ASN A 94 3.75 8.65 -4.45
N ALA A 95 4.33 7.73 -3.68
CA ALA A 95 5.07 8.07 -2.48
C ALA A 95 6.56 8.09 -2.81
N ILE A 96 7.24 9.16 -2.42
CA ILE A 96 8.61 9.43 -2.82
C ILE A 96 9.51 9.31 -1.60
N MET A 97 10.37 8.30 -1.60
CA MET A 97 11.29 7.99 -0.51
C MET A 97 12.71 8.28 -0.94
N LEU A 98 13.46 8.96 -0.08
CA LEU A 98 14.92 9.10 -0.24
C LEU A 98 15.62 8.11 0.69
N GLU A 99 16.54 7.33 0.13
CA GLU A 99 17.44 6.44 0.85
C GLU A 99 18.86 6.68 0.35
N GLN A 100 19.68 7.39 1.14
CA GLN A 100 21.04 7.80 0.76
C GLN A 100 21.08 8.63 -0.54
N ASP A 101 21.65 8.08 -1.61
CA ASP A 101 21.75 8.65 -2.96
C ASP A 101 20.57 8.25 -3.87
N THR A 102 19.65 7.43 -3.37
CA THR A 102 18.62 6.78 -4.15
C THR A 102 17.24 7.37 -3.86
N GLN A 103 16.53 7.77 -4.91
CA GLN A 103 15.11 8.09 -4.86
C GLN A 103 14.28 6.87 -5.29
N LEU A 104 13.42 6.41 -4.40
CA LEU A 104 12.43 5.38 -4.69
C LEU A 104 11.06 6.04 -4.88
N VAL A 105 10.46 5.87 -6.05
CA VAL A 105 9.11 6.35 -6.37
C VAL A 105 8.17 5.15 -6.33
N LEU A 106 7.36 5.06 -5.27
CA LEU A 106 6.45 3.96 -5.01
C LEU A 106 5.04 4.35 -5.47
N ALA A 107 4.59 3.82 -6.60
CA ALA A 107 3.24 4.03 -7.10
C ALA A 107 2.26 3.10 -6.35
N ASP A 108 1.50 3.66 -5.41
CA ASP A 108 0.37 3.00 -4.77
C ASP A 108 -0.83 3.00 -5.73
N THR A 109 -1.22 1.82 -6.21
CA THR A 109 -2.31 1.72 -7.20
C THR A 109 -3.64 1.34 -6.54
N PRO A 110 -4.78 1.69 -7.18
CA PRO A 110 -6.06 1.08 -6.83
C PRO A 110 -6.01 -0.45 -6.83
N GLY A 111 -6.90 -1.07 -6.05
CA GLY A 111 -7.08 -2.52 -6.11
C GLY A 111 -7.65 -2.94 -7.48
N MET A 112 -7.05 -3.96 -8.10
CA MET A 112 -7.47 -4.40 -9.43
C MET A 112 -8.93 -4.87 -9.48
N VAL A 113 -9.71 -4.28 -10.38
CA VAL A 113 -11.14 -4.57 -10.60
C VAL A 113 -11.43 -4.95 -12.05
N ASN A 114 -12.46 -5.74 -12.30
CA ASN A 114 -12.98 -6.02 -13.65
C ASN A 114 -14.16 -5.10 -14.01
N LYS A 115 -14.61 -5.13 -15.28
CA LYS A 115 -15.74 -4.30 -15.76
C LYS A 115 -17.04 -4.50 -14.98
N LYS A 116 -17.30 -5.71 -14.47
CA LYS A 116 -18.50 -6.00 -13.66
C LYS A 116 -18.39 -5.35 -12.28
N GLU A 117 -17.20 -5.42 -11.66
CA GLU A 117 -16.90 -4.80 -10.37
C GLU A 117 -16.93 -3.27 -10.45
N VAL A 118 -16.43 -2.68 -11.55
CA VAL A 118 -16.53 -1.23 -11.81
C VAL A 118 -17.98 -0.76 -11.71
N LYS A 119 -18.89 -1.42 -12.44
CA LYS A 119 -20.33 -1.13 -12.41
C LYS A 119 -20.95 -1.40 -11.04
N LYS A 120 -20.63 -2.53 -10.43
CA LYS A 120 -21.19 -2.95 -9.13
C LYS A 120 -20.85 -1.98 -8.01
N PHE A 121 -19.62 -1.48 -7.99
CA PHE A 121 -19.14 -0.59 -6.93
C PHE A 121 -19.20 0.89 -7.30
N SER A 122 -19.73 1.22 -8.48
CA SER A 122 -19.80 2.59 -9.01
C SER A 122 -18.46 3.33 -8.91
N VAL A 123 -17.37 2.63 -9.23
CA VAL A 123 -16.04 3.23 -9.30
C VAL A 123 -15.78 3.75 -10.71
N PRO A 124 -15.03 4.85 -10.90
CA PRO A 124 -14.64 5.35 -12.21
C PRO A 124 -13.87 4.31 -13.03
N GLU A 125 -13.96 4.34 -14.36
CA GLU A 125 -13.28 3.38 -15.25
C GLU A 125 -11.75 3.48 -15.13
N GLU A 126 -11.24 4.65 -14.74
CA GLU A 126 -9.84 4.94 -14.46
C GLU A 126 -9.27 4.00 -13.39
N PHE A 127 -10.07 3.52 -12.44
CA PHE A 127 -9.64 2.51 -11.45
C PHE A 127 -9.10 1.24 -12.10
N ARG A 128 -9.69 0.85 -13.23
CA ARG A 128 -9.30 -0.38 -13.93
C ARG A 128 -7.99 -0.20 -14.68
N ILE A 129 -7.74 1.00 -15.18
CA ILE A 129 -6.60 1.32 -16.04
C ILE A 129 -5.38 1.78 -15.21
N ALA A 130 -5.63 2.38 -14.04
CA ALA A 130 -4.60 2.96 -13.17
C ALA A 130 -3.45 1.99 -12.81
N PRO A 131 -3.69 0.70 -12.44
CA PRO A 131 -2.59 -0.24 -12.19
C PRO A 131 -1.73 -0.53 -13.43
N GLU A 132 -2.35 -0.60 -14.61
CA GLU A 132 -1.63 -0.84 -15.86
C GLU A 132 -0.78 0.36 -16.27
N ASN A 133 -1.28 1.57 -16.07
CA ASN A 133 -0.52 2.80 -16.31
C ASN A 133 0.68 2.92 -15.36
N ALA A 134 0.47 2.67 -14.06
CA ALA A 134 1.55 2.67 -13.08
C ALA A 134 2.65 1.65 -13.46
N VAL A 135 2.26 0.45 -13.91
CA VAL A 135 3.21 -0.57 -14.39
C VAL A 135 3.95 -0.11 -15.64
N ARG A 136 3.31 0.61 -16.57
CA ARG A 136 3.96 1.15 -17.76
C ARG A 136 5.09 2.11 -17.42
N ASP A 137 4.92 2.92 -16.39
CA ASP A 137 5.88 3.94 -15.97
C ASP A 137 6.94 3.43 -14.97
N ALA A 138 6.73 2.24 -14.39
CA ALA A 138 7.63 1.65 -13.40
C ALA A 138 8.78 0.82 -13.99
N ASP A 139 9.90 0.77 -13.30
CA ASP A 139 11.02 -0.12 -13.59
C ASP A 139 10.76 -1.55 -13.07
N ILE A 140 10.11 -1.65 -11.90
CA ILE A 140 9.76 -2.92 -11.24
C ILE A 140 8.26 -3.00 -10.96
N ILE A 141 7.69 -4.19 -11.22
CA ILE A 141 6.34 -4.57 -10.83
C ILE A 141 6.39 -5.31 -9.49
N ALA A 142 5.91 -4.68 -8.42
CA ALA A 142 5.78 -5.29 -7.10
C ALA A 142 4.36 -5.85 -6.92
N VAL A 143 4.19 -7.17 -7.04
CA VAL A 143 2.89 -7.84 -6.87
C VAL A 143 2.66 -8.17 -5.41
N ILE A 144 1.68 -7.52 -4.78
CA ILE A 144 1.29 -7.85 -3.40
C ILE A 144 0.14 -8.86 -3.36
N HIS A 145 0.33 -9.91 -2.56
CA HIS A 145 -0.62 -11.00 -2.39
C HIS A 145 -0.89 -11.24 -0.90
N SER A 146 -2.16 -11.22 -0.49
CA SER A 146 -2.53 -11.39 0.92
C SER A 146 -2.87 -12.84 1.24
N ILE A 147 -2.17 -13.44 2.21
CA ILE A 147 -2.39 -14.84 2.62
C ILE A 147 -3.76 -15.08 3.30
N GLU A 148 -4.34 -14.00 3.82
CA GLU A 148 -5.66 -13.97 4.46
C GLU A 148 -6.78 -14.28 3.46
N ASN A 149 -6.60 -13.95 2.17
CA ASN A 149 -7.60 -14.24 1.15
C ASN A 149 -7.60 -15.74 0.83
N LYS A 150 -8.52 -16.49 1.47
CA LYS A 150 -8.62 -17.96 1.32
C LYS A 150 -8.86 -18.39 -0.13
N ILE A 151 -9.60 -17.60 -0.92
CA ILE A 151 -9.97 -17.93 -2.31
C ILE A 151 -8.76 -17.82 -3.24
N LEU A 152 -7.97 -16.76 -3.07
CA LEU A 152 -6.80 -16.50 -3.90
C LEU A 152 -5.51 -17.04 -3.29
N ARG A 153 -5.53 -17.63 -2.10
CA ARG A 153 -4.32 -18.00 -1.36
C ARG A 153 -3.28 -18.70 -2.24
N ASN A 154 -3.69 -19.70 -3.01
CA ASN A 154 -2.81 -20.53 -3.85
C ASN A 154 -2.94 -20.24 -5.36
N LYS A 155 -3.39 -19.04 -5.74
CA LYS A 155 -3.45 -18.63 -7.15
C LYS A 155 -3.36 -17.12 -7.28
N LEU A 156 -2.66 -16.63 -8.29
CA LEU A 156 -2.73 -15.20 -8.63
C LEU A 156 -4.13 -14.85 -9.13
N ASP A 157 -4.55 -13.62 -8.85
CA ASP A 157 -5.75 -13.09 -9.47
C ASP A 157 -5.54 -12.98 -10.99
N PRO A 158 -6.50 -13.40 -11.83
CA PRO A 158 -6.38 -13.30 -13.28
C PRO A 158 -6.03 -11.89 -13.77
N LYS A 159 -6.51 -10.84 -13.10
CA LYS A 159 -6.20 -9.44 -13.43
C LYS A 159 -4.72 -9.10 -13.23
N VAL A 160 -4.08 -9.71 -12.21
CA VAL A 160 -2.64 -9.57 -11.97
C VAL A 160 -1.86 -10.30 -13.06
N ILE A 161 -2.27 -11.53 -13.39
CA ILE A 161 -1.65 -12.32 -14.48
C ILE A 161 -1.74 -11.57 -15.81
N ASP A 162 -2.90 -10.99 -16.13
CA ASP A 162 -3.10 -10.21 -17.35
C ASP A 162 -2.11 -9.05 -17.48
N VAL A 163 -1.82 -8.33 -16.39
CA VAL A 163 -0.82 -7.26 -16.39
C VAL A 163 0.58 -7.82 -16.53
N LEU A 164 0.93 -8.89 -15.83
CA LEU A 164 2.26 -9.52 -15.93
C LEU A 164 2.56 -10.02 -17.35
N VAL A 165 1.57 -10.66 -18.00
CA VAL A 165 1.68 -11.14 -19.39
C VAL A 165 1.80 -9.99 -20.40
N LYS A 166 1.19 -8.83 -20.14
CA LYS A 166 1.34 -7.63 -20.98
C LYS A 166 2.73 -6.99 -20.89
N PHE A 167 3.43 -7.18 -19.77
CA PHE A 167 4.76 -6.62 -19.53
C PHE A 167 5.77 -7.72 -19.16
N PRO A 168 5.98 -8.73 -20.04
CA PRO A 168 6.72 -9.94 -19.69
C PRO A 168 8.22 -9.68 -19.48
N THR A 169 8.75 -8.59 -20.04
CA THR A 169 10.15 -8.17 -19.94
C THR A 169 10.44 -7.29 -18.73
N LYS A 170 9.40 -6.75 -18.06
CA LYS A 170 9.60 -5.94 -16.86
C LYS A 170 9.92 -6.84 -15.68
N GLN A 171 10.89 -6.41 -14.88
CA GLN A 171 11.24 -7.10 -13.66
C GLN A 171 10.04 -7.12 -12.71
N SER A 172 9.67 -8.29 -12.21
CA SER A 172 8.60 -8.42 -11.23
C SER A 172 9.07 -9.16 -9.98
N VAL A 173 8.50 -8.77 -8.83
CA VAL A 173 8.72 -9.40 -7.54
C VAL A 173 7.38 -9.72 -6.88
N LEU A 174 7.35 -10.81 -6.10
CA LEU A 174 6.16 -11.20 -5.35
C LEU A 174 6.32 -10.82 -3.88
N ILE A 175 5.30 -10.19 -3.31
CA ILE A 175 5.23 -9.78 -1.93
C ILE A 175 4.05 -10.49 -1.27
N ILE A 176 4.33 -11.49 -0.44
CA ILE A 176 3.31 -12.19 0.34
C ILE A 176 3.11 -11.44 1.66
N ASN A 177 1.96 -10.80 1.78
CA ASN A 177 1.60 -9.97 2.92
C ASN A 177 0.68 -10.71 3.91
N LYS A 178 0.61 -10.16 5.13
CA LYS A 178 -0.19 -10.65 6.27
C LYS A 178 0.22 -12.04 6.73
N ILE A 179 1.52 -12.36 6.66
CA ILE A 179 2.05 -13.68 7.07
C ILE A 179 1.75 -14.03 8.54
N ASP A 180 1.46 -13.04 9.38
CA ASP A 180 0.97 -13.22 10.75
C ASP A 180 -0.37 -13.97 10.83
N LYS A 181 -1.15 -13.99 9.75
CA LYS A 181 -2.46 -14.67 9.68
C LYS A 181 -2.38 -16.14 9.28
N ILE A 182 -1.22 -16.67 8.91
CA ILE A 182 -1.06 -18.08 8.53
C ILE A 182 -0.28 -18.87 9.57
N LYS A 183 -0.87 -19.99 10.01
CA LYS A 183 -0.20 -20.95 10.90
C LYS A 183 0.44 -22.05 10.06
N GLY A 184 1.77 -22.15 10.14
CA GLY A 184 2.56 -23.25 9.57
C GLY A 184 3.35 -22.88 8.30
N LYS A 185 4.67 -23.10 8.36
CA LYS A 185 5.62 -22.80 7.28
C LYS A 185 5.32 -23.55 5.98
N ARG A 186 4.85 -24.81 6.08
CA ARG A 186 4.49 -25.64 4.91
C ARG A 186 3.42 -25.00 4.03
N LYS A 187 2.36 -24.46 4.64
CA LYS A 187 1.28 -23.82 3.89
C LYS A 187 1.77 -22.59 3.13
N LEU A 188 2.66 -21.82 3.75
CA LEU A 188 3.28 -20.65 3.12
C LEU A 188 4.18 -21.06 1.93
N LEU A 189 4.98 -22.12 2.09
CA LEU A 189 5.80 -22.65 0.99
C LEU A 189 4.94 -23.15 -0.18
N ASN A 190 3.86 -23.87 0.11
CA ASN A 190 2.93 -24.32 -0.93
C ASN A 190 2.32 -23.12 -1.67
N THR A 191 1.94 -22.06 -0.94
CA THR A 191 1.47 -20.82 -1.56
C THR A 191 2.54 -20.21 -2.47
N VAL A 192 3.78 -20.03 -2.00
CA VAL A 192 4.89 -19.50 -2.84
C VAL A 192 5.05 -20.34 -4.11
N PHE A 193 5.07 -21.67 -3.97
CA PHE A 193 5.22 -22.59 -5.08
C PHE A 193 4.14 -22.40 -6.14
N TYR A 194 2.86 -22.34 -5.74
CA TYR A 194 1.77 -22.16 -6.70
C TYR A 194 1.73 -20.76 -7.33
N LEU A 195 2.05 -19.72 -6.56
CA LEU A 195 2.05 -18.34 -7.08
C LEU A 195 3.20 -18.08 -8.04
N CYS A 196 4.34 -18.73 -7.84
CA CYS A 196 5.53 -18.59 -8.67
C CYS A 196 5.64 -19.67 -9.75
N ASP A 197 4.61 -20.49 -9.93
CA ASP A 197 4.62 -21.62 -10.86
C ASP A 197 5.87 -22.53 -10.72
N GLY A 198 6.31 -22.72 -9.47
CA GLY A 198 7.47 -23.52 -9.12
C GLY A 198 8.85 -22.92 -9.45
N VAL A 199 8.94 -21.68 -9.94
CA VAL A 199 10.21 -21.03 -10.34
C VAL A 199 10.33 -19.62 -9.75
N VAL A 200 11.50 -19.28 -9.20
CA VAL A 200 11.82 -17.92 -8.72
C VAL A 200 13.25 -17.57 -9.14
N GLY A 201 13.45 -16.38 -9.71
CA GLY A 201 14.76 -15.93 -10.19
C GLY A 201 15.38 -16.87 -11.21
N GLY A 202 14.54 -17.50 -12.06
CA GLY A 202 14.94 -18.52 -13.03
C GLY A 202 15.35 -19.87 -12.43
N LYS A 203 15.21 -20.07 -11.11
CA LYS A 203 15.58 -21.30 -10.41
C LYS A 203 14.34 -22.05 -9.94
N PRO A 204 14.26 -23.39 -10.12
CA PRO A 204 13.16 -24.16 -9.62
C PRO A 204 13.16 -24.18 -8.08
N ILE A 205 11.99 -24.03 -7.48
CA ILE A 205 11.79 -24.18 -6.04
C ILE A 205 11.98 -25.68 -5.70
N PRO A 206 12.87 -26.04 -4.76
CA PRO A 206 13.15 -27.44 -4.46
C PRO A 206 11.93 -28.18 -3.90
N VAL A 207 11.64 -29.33 -4.51
CA VAL A 207 10.54 -30.23 -4.14
C VAL A 207 11.09 -31.52 -3.54
N THR A 208 10.78 -31.82 -2.28
CA THR A 208 11.01 -33.16 -1.74
C THR A 208 10.00 -34.12 -2.32
N LYS A 209 10.48 -35.18 -2.96
CA LYS A 209 9.66 -36.36 -3.19
C LYS A 209 9.43 -37.09 -1.86
N GLN A 210 8.20 -37.26 -1.43
CA GLN A 210 7.79 -38.36 -0.56
C GLN A 210 6.79 -39.25 -1.29
N LYS A 211 6.73 -40.52 -0.87
CA LYS A 211 5.99 -41.63 -1.49
C LYS A 211 4.46 -41.45 -1.40
N SER A 212 3.90 -40.56 -2.21
CA SER A 212 2.49 -40.56 -2.64
C SER A 212 2.34 -39.52 -3.76
N LYS A 213 1.39 -39.74 -4.68
CA LYS A 213 1.29 -39.16 -6.03
C LYS A 213 1.15 -37.61 -6.17
N GLU A 214 1.58 -36.78 -5.22
CA GLU A 214 1.61 -35.31 -5.37
C GLU A 214 2.99 -34.72 -5.00
N LYS A 215 3.47 -33.76 -5.80
CA LYS A 215 4.78 -33.11 -5.66
C LYS A 215 4.67 -31.93 -4.67
N GLU A 216 5.36 -31.96 -3.52
CA GLU A 216 5.37 -30.87 -2.51
C GLU A 216 6.79 -30.36 -2.11
N PRO A 217 7.00 -29.04 -1.89
CA PRO A 217 8.30 -28.42 -1.55
C PRO A 217 8.90 -28.79 -0.17
N SER A 218 10.21 -29.09 -0.10
CA SER A 218 10.93 -29.30 1.19
C SER A 218 11.58 -28.04 1.75
N MET A 219 11.47 -27.93 3.07
CA MET A 219 12.14 -26.93 3.91
C MET A 219 13.68 -27.07 3.99
N GLU A 220 14.24 -28.26 3.75
CA GLU A 220 15.60 -28.58 4.20
C GLU A 220 16.71 -28.09 3.26
N VAL A 221 16.37 -27.76 2.01
CA VAL A 221 17.33 -27.34 0.97
C VAL A 221 17.35 -25.83 0.75
N MET A 222 16.31 -25.09 1.18
CA MET A 222 16.24 -23.63 0.98
C MET A 222 17.24 -22.80 1.81
N PHE A 223 17.76 -23.34 2.91
CA PHE A 223 18.54 -22.55 3.88
C PHE A 223 20.07 -22.79 3.88
N ARG A 224 20.63 -23.51 2.88
CA ARG A 224 22.10 -23.77 2.85
C ARG A 224 22.92 -22.96 1.86
N LYS A 225 22.34 -22.17 0.94
CA LYS A 225 23.13 -21.39 -0.03
C LYS A 225 22.78 -19.91 -0.20
N THR A 226 21.91 -19.37 0.64
CA THR A 226 21.67 -17.92 0.73
C THR A 226 21.93 -17.50 2.16
N LYS A 227 22.81 -16.52 2.37
CA LYS A 227 23.11 -15.87 3.65
C LYS A 227 21.85 -15.16 4.22
N LEU A 228 20.86 -15.93 4.63
CA LEU A 228 19.74 -15.46 5.44
C LEU A 228 20.10 -15.71 6.91
N LYS A 229 20.68 -14.69 7.57
CA LYS A 229 20.80 -14.68 9.03
C LYS A 229 19.39 -14.56 9.62
N MET A 230 18.77 -15.69 9.94
CA MET A 230 17.66 -15.72 10.89
C MET A 230 18.24 -15.85 12.29
N SER A 231 18.31 -14.71 12.99
CA SER A 231 18.42 -14.65 14.43
C SER A 231 17.03 -14.87 15.01
N LEU A 232 16.70 -16.10 15.42
CA LEU A 232 15.68 -16.34 16.44
C LEU A 232 16.14 -17.48 17.34
N THR A 233 16.38 -17.09 18.58
CA THR A 233 16.77 -17.85 19.75
C THR A 233 15.87 -19.06 19.99
N ASN A 234 16.51 -20.15 20.39
CA ASN A 234 15.87 -21.40 20.79
C ASN A 234 14.93 -21.18 21.99
N THR A 235 13.67 -21.58 21.84
CA THR A 235 12.91 -22.14 22.95
C THR A 235 12.16 -23.35 22.44
N THR A 236 12.79 -24.50 22.66
CA THR A 236 12.21 -25.83 22.63
C THR A 236 10.97 -25.88 23.52
N GLN A 237 9.86 -26.37 22.98
CA GLN A 237 8.99 -27.29 23.71
C GLN A 237 8.13 -28.09 22.74
N SER A 238 8.34 -29.40 22.81
CA SER A 238 7.55 -30.49 22.24
C SER A 238 6.10 -30.42 22.69
N HIS A 239 5.14 -30.70 21.80
CA HIS A 239 3.96 -31.46 22.21
C HIS A 239 3.29 -32.18 21.04
N ASN A 240 2.82 -33.38 21.39
CA ASN A 240 2.29 -34.45 20.57
C ASN A 240 1.01 -34.10 19.82
N GLU A 241 0.89 -34.73 18.65
CA GLU A 241 -0.31 -34.86 17.85
C GLU A 241 -1.42 -35.64 18.58
N SER A 242 -2.66 -35.21 18.40
CA SER A 242 -3.81 -36.11 18.40
C SER A 242 -4.85 -35.63 17.39
N ASN A 243 -5.31 -36.59 16.59
CA ASN A 243 -6.27 -36.48 15.51
C ASN A 243 -7.65 -35.99 15.96
N ARG A 244 -8.34 -35.25 15.09
CA ARG A 244 -9.79 -35.39 14.86
C ARG A 244 -10.20 -34.85 13.49
N SER A 245 -11.17 -35.55 12.93
CA SER A 245 -11.57 -35.72 11.54
C SER A 245 -12.58 -34.68 11.02
N ASP A 246 -12.58 -34.57 9.69
CA ASP A 246 -13.68 -34.27 8.76
C ASP A 246 -14.52 -33.02 8.97
N ASP A 247 -14.27 -32.02 8.11
CA ASP A 247 -15.33 -31.17 7.53
C ASP A 247 -15.10 -31.06 6.02
N LYS A 248 -16.06 -31.58 5.24
CA LYS A 248 -16.07 -31.52 3.78
C LYS A 248 -16.17 -30.07 3.31
N GLU A 249 -15.13 -29.60 2.62
CA GLU A 249 -15.13 -28.29 1.96
C GLU A 249 -16.21 -28.22 0.85
N PRO A 250 -16.96 -27.12 0.72
CA PRO A 250 -17.87 -26.92 -0.40
C PRO A 250 -17.09 -26.64 -1.69
N ALA A 251 -17.50 -27.27 -2.79
CA ALA A 251 -16.91 -27.10 -4.11
C ALA A 251 -16.98 -25.61 -4.55
N PRO A 252 -15.86 -24.98 -4.94
CA PRO A 252 -15.88 -23.61 -5.43
C PRO A 252 -16.47 -23.52 -6.84
N ALA A 253 -17.21 -22.44 -7.06
CA ALA A 253 -17.98 -22.07 -8.24
C ALA A 253 -17.23 -22.18 -9.59
N SER A 254 -18.01 -22.31 -10.66
CA SER A 254 -17.59 -22.75 -12.00
C SER A 254 -16.47 -21.91 -12.65
N PHE A 255 -15.49 -22.66 -13.18
CA PHE A 255 -14.26 -22.28 -13.85
C PHE A 255 -14.49 -21.96 -15.34
N LYS A 256 -14.85 -20.72 -15.72
CA LYS A 256 -14.97 -20.38 -17.17
C LYS A 256 -14.14 -19.22 -17.70
N ASP A 257 -13.31 -18.55 -16.88
CA ASP A 257 -12.52 -17.39 -17.33
C ASP A 257 -10.99 -17.52 -17.09
N ILE A 258 -10.44 -18.73 -16.95
CA ILE A 258 -8.99 -18.92 -16.75
C ILE A 258 -8.28 -19.08 -18.10
N LYS A 259 -7.36 -18.17 -18.42
CA LYS A 259 -6.42 -18.34 -19.55
C LYS A 259 -5.56 -19.57 -19.29
N THR A 260 -5.45 -20.43 -20.31
CA THR A 260 -4.61 -21.62 -20.28
C THR A 260 -3.24 -21.32 -20.88
N ASP A 261 -2.20 -22.02 -20.42
CA ASP A 261 -0.92 -22.05 -21.12
C ASP A 261 -1.07 -22.73 -22.51
N GLU A 262 0.02 -22.75 -23.28
CA GLU A 262 0.11 -23.43 -24.59
C GLU A 262 -0.27 -24.93 -24.54
N ASN A 263 -0.27 -25.52 -23.34
CA ASN A 263 -0.60 -26.92 -23.07
C ASN A 263 -2.00 -27.11 -22.46
N GLY A 264 -2.85 -26.07 -22.44
CA GLY A 264 -4.21 -26.15 -21.90
C GLY A 264 -4.30 -26.15 -20.37
N ARG A 265 -3.21 -25.89 -19.65
CA ARG A 265 -3.21 -25.88 -18.17
C ARG A 265 -3.66 -24.52 -17.66
N PRO A 266 -4.54 -24.45 -16.65
CA PRO A 266 -4.94 -23.19 -16.05
C PRO A 266 -3.72 -22.50 -15.45
N VAL A 267 -3.38 -21.29 -15.93
CA VAL A 267 -2.28 -20.50 -15.37
C VAL A 267 -2.69 -20.04 -13.97
N ARG A 268 -2.07 -20.63 -12.94
CA ARG A 268 -2.35 -20.33 -11.53
C ARG A 268 -1.34 -19.37 -10.91
N GLY A 269 -0.18 -19.19 -11.54
CA GLY A 269 0.94 -18.42 -11.03
C GLY A 269 1.73 -17.73 -12.14
N TRP A 270 2.88 -17.19 -11.79
CA TRP A 270 3.79 -16.48 -12.69
C TRP A 270 5.23 -16.93 -12.42
N SER A 271 5.86 -17.55 -13.41
CA SER A 271 7.21 -18.14 -13.29
C SER A 271 8.36 -17.14 -13.37
N ASN A 272 8.09 -15.90 -13.76
CA ASN A 272 9.12 -14.89 -14.02
C ASN A 272 9.31 -13.88 -12.87
N PHE A 273 8.86 -14.23 -11.65
CA PHE A 273 9.21 -13.44 -10.46
C PHE A 273 10.70 -13.59 -10.15
N GLN A 274 11.40 -12.46 -9.97
CA GLN A 274 12.82 -12.46 -9.64
C GLN A 274 13.09 -12.83 -8.19
N GLU A 275 12.23 -12.38 -7.27
CA GLU A 275 12.39 -12.59 -5.83
C GLU A 275 11.03 -12.62 -5.13
N VAL A 276 10.98 -13.26 -3.95
CA VAL A 276 9.77 -13.36 -3.13
C VAL A 276 10.02 -12.80 -1.72
N PHE A 277 9.19 -11.85 -1.31
CA PHE A 277 9.26 -11.22 0.01
C PHE A 277 8.09 -11.67 0.87
N LEU A 278 8.40 -12.16 2.07
CA LEU A 278 7.41 -12.54 3.08
C LEU A 278 7.33 -11.42 4.11
N ILE A 279 6.18 -10.75 4.19
CA ILE A 279 6.03 -9.57 5.04
C ILE A 279 4.75 -9.56 5.87
N SER A 280 4.78 -8.79 6.95
CA SER A 280 3.58 -8.21 7.54
C SER A 280 3.71 -6.70 7.48
N ALA A 281 3.04 -6.06 6.52
CA ALA A 281 3.12 -4.60 6.36
C ALA A 281 2.62 -3.85 7.60
N GLN A 282 1.62 -4.43 8.28
CA GLN A 282 1.06 -3.86 9.50
C GLN A 282 2.06 -3.92 10.67
N GLU A 283 2.72 -5.07 10.87
CA GLU A 283 3.67 -5.24 11.99
C GLU A 283 5.11 -4.79 11.63
N GLY A 284 5.40 -4.55 10.35
CA GLY A 284 6.73 -4.17 9.84
C GLY A 284 7.67 -5.36 9.55
N ASN A 285 7.29 -6.58 9.92
CA ASN A 285 8.11 -7.78 9.70
C ASN A 285 8.46 -7.98 8.22
N GLY A 286 9.73 -8.16 7.91
CA GLY A 286 10.25 -8.46 6.57
C GLY A 286 10.29 -7.28 5.59
N VAL A 287 9.74 -6.11 5.95
CA VAL A 287 9.67 -4.94 5.06
C VAL A 287 11.05 -4.35 4.76
N GLU A 288 11.97 -4.41 5.72
CA GLU A 288 13.34 -3.93 5.55
C GLU A 288 14.10 -4.68 4.44
N ASN A 289 13.87 -6.00 4.29
CA ASN A 289 14.50 -6.78 3.23
C ASN A 289 14.00 -6.34 1.84
N LEU A 290 12.71 -6.03 1.74
CA LEU A 290 12.13 -5.48 0.51
C LEU A 290 12.72 -4.11 0.20
N LYS A 291 12.80 -3.23 1.21
CA LYS A 291 13.41 -1.89 1.06
C LYS A 291 14.83 -1.99 0.52
N ASN A 292 15.67 -2.80 1.15
CA ASN A 292 17.06 -3.00 0.74
C ASN A 292 17.19 -3.56 -0.68
N TYR A 293 16.32 -4.50 -1.08
CA TYR A 293 16.29 -5.00 -2.44
C TYR A 293 15.92 -3.92 -3.46
N LEU A 294 14.89 -3.10 -3.16
CA LEU A 294 14.46 -2.03 -4.05
C LEU A 294 15.56 -0.95 -4.18
N THR A 295 16.14 -0.50 -3.08
CA THR A 295 17.27 0.45 -3.10
C THR A 295 18.47 -0.11 -3.88
N GLY A 296 18.77 -1.40 -3.71
CA GLY A 296 19.84 -2.08 -4.45
C GLY A 296 19.56 -2.27 -5.94
N SER A 297 18.30 -2.20 -6.37
CA SER A 297 17.88 -2.35 -7.76
C SER A 297 17.81 -1.01 -8.52
N ALA A 298 17.97 0.11 -7.83
CA ALA A 298 17.95 1.44 -8.44
C ALA A 298 19.11 1.66 -9.40
N ARG A 299 18.84 2.37 -10.49
CA ARG A 299 19.82 2.63 -11.56
C ARG A 299 20.31 4.08 -11.46
N PRO A 300 21.55 4.37 -11.90
CA PRO A 300 22.02 5.74 -12.04
C PRO A 300 21.06 6.53 -12.93
N SER A 301 20.47 7.58 -12.37
CA SER A 301 19.47 8.40 -13.03
C SER A 301 19.21 9.61 -12.16
N PRO A 302 18.94 10.78 -12.77
CA PRO A 302 18.50 11.93 -12.01
C PRO A 302 17.25 11.62 -11.19
N TRP A 303 17.13 12.23 -10.02
CA TRP A 303 15.91 12.19 -9.22
C TRP A 303 14.76 12.80 -10.01
N ALA A 304 13.60 12.15 -9.97
CA ALA A 304 12.39 12.59 -10.66
C ALA A 304 11.65 13.72 -9.91
N PHE A 305 11.83 13.79 -8.58
CA PHE A 305 11.16 14.74 -7.71
C PHE A 305 12.16 15.46 -6.81
N GLY A 306 11.79 16.67 -6.36
CA GLY A 306 12.53 17.40 -5.33
C GLY A 306 12.64 16.61 -4.02
N SER A 307 13.71 16.84 -3.26
CA SER A 307 14.07 16.06 -2.07
C SER A 307 13.06 16.10 -0.93
N GLU A 308 12.21 17.11 -0.93
CA GLU A 308 11.19 17.43 0.05
C GLU A 308 9.82 16.86 -0.31
N ILE A 309 9.63 16.46 -1.57
CA ILE A 309 8.34 15.97 -2.05
C ILE A 309 8.17 14.55 -1.53
N LEU A 310 7.20 14.35 -0.64
CA LEU A 310 6.84 13.02 -0.12
C LEU A 310 5.79 12.32 -0.98
N THR A 311 4.99 13.09 -1.71
CA THR A 311 3.89 12.62 -2.54
C THR A 311 3.58 13.60 -3.66
N ASP A 312 3.12 13.10 -4.79
CA ASP A 312 2.60 13.90 -5.91
C ASP A 312 1.11 14.28 -5.74
N CYS A 313 0.47 13.81 -4.67
CA CYS A 313 -0.91 14.16 -4.34
C CYS A 313 -1.01 15.59 -3.78
N PRO A 314 -1.82 16.48 -4.38
CA PRO A 314 -1.98 17.84 -3.89
C PRO A 314 -2.53 17.91 -2.45
N PRO A 315 -2.13 18.94 -1.66
CA PRO A 315 -2.63 19.22 -0.31
C PRO A 315 -4.13 19.00 -0.08
N ALA A 316 -4.91 19.68 -0.91
CA ALA A 316 -6.36 19.72 -0.83
C ALA A 316 -6.96 18.33 -1.06
N GLU A 317 -6.44 17.61 -2.05
CA GLU A 317 -6.89 16.25 -2.38
C GLU A 317 -6.49 15.28 -1.27
N LEU A 318 -5.28 15.41 -0.72
CA LEU A 318 -4.81 14.57 0.38
C LEU A 318 -5.73 14.69 1.61
N ALA A 319 -6.16 15.90 1.98
CA ALA A 319 -7.11 16.10 3.07
C ALA A 319 -8.47 15.45 2.80
N ILE A 320 -9.02 15.61 1.59
CA ILE A 320 -10.25 14.93 1.18
C ILE A 320 -10.11 13.42 1.30
N ARG A 321 -9.00 12.86 0.81
CA ARG A 321 -8.75 11.41 0.81
C ARG A 321 -8.53 10.84 2.21
N ILE A 322 -7.87 11.58 3.10
CA ILE A 322 -7.72 11.20 4.52
C ILE A 322 -9.08 11.16 5.19
N VAL A 323 -9.89 12.22 5.08
CA VAL A 323 -11.26 12.24 5.66
C VAL A 323 -12.08 11.09 5.08
N LYS A 324 -12.00 10.87 3.76
CA LYS A 324 -12.67 9.75 3.08
C LYS A 324 -12.24 8.39 3.63
N SER A 325 -10.94 8.17 3.88
CA SER A 325 -10.47 6.89 4.41
C SER A 325 -10.97 6.64 5.83
N LYS A 326 -11.04 7.68 6.67
CA LYS A 326 -11.64 7.59 8.01
C LYS A 326 -13.16 7.38 7.95
N MET A 327 -13.86 8.00 7.01
CA MET A 327 -15.26 7.68 6.73
C MET A 327 -15.46 6.21 6.34
N LEU A 328 -14.58 5.67 5.49
CA LEU A 328 -14.59 4.26 5.12
C LEU A 328 -14.39 3.38 6.35
N GLU A 329 -13.47 3.71 7.25
CA GLU A 329 -13.20 2.92 8.45
C GLU A 329 -14.39 2.91 9.44
N TYR A 330 -14.96 4.09 9.74
CA TYR A 330 -15.88 4.26 10.86
C TYR A 330 -17.37 4.26 10.51
N LEU A 331 -17.75 4.68 9.30
CA LEU A 331 -19.15 4.67 8.88
C LEU A 331 -19.55 3.27 8.43
N LYS A 332 -20.82 2.90 8.58
CA LYS A 332 -21.34 1.61 8.10
C LYS A 332 -22.04 1.77 6.75
N ASN A 333 -22.37 0.64 6.12
CA ASN A 333 -23.18 0.57 4.90
C ASN A 333 -22.54 1.30 3.71
N GLU A 334 -23.36 1.73 2.75
CA GLU A 334 -22.95 2.38 1.49
C GLU A 334 -22.60 3.87 1.63
N ILE A 335 -22.77 4.45 2.83
CA ILE A 335 -22.58 5.88 3.10
C ILE A 335 -21.22 6.40 2.63
N PRO A 336 -20.08 5.80 3.01
CA PRO A 336 -18.78 6.31 2.59
C PRO A 336 -18.51 6.10 1.10
N TYR A 337 -19.32 5.35 0.34
CA TYR A 337 -19.17 5.23 -1.11
C TYR A 337 -20.06 6.20 -1.88
N THR A 338 -21.22 6.53 -1.32
CA THR A 338 -22.23 7.41 -1.94
C THR A 338 -22.02 8.90 -1.62
N HIS A 339 -21.24 9.21 -0.58
CA HIS A 339 -21.01 10.59 -0.12
C HIS A 339 -19.52 10.91 -0.21
N GLU A 340 -19.16 11.82 -1.12
CA GLU A 340 -17.80 12.29 -1.30
C GLU A 340 -17.57 13.58 -0.48
N PRO A 341 -16.53 13.63 0.37
CA PRO A 341 -16.11 14.87 1.00
C PRO A 341 -15.56 15.84 -0.07
N THR A 342 -15.80 17.13 0.14
CA THR A 342 -15.28 18.21 -0.70
C THR A 342 -14.63 19.25 0.19
N LEU A 343 -13.51 19.83 -0.25
CA LEU A 343 -12.87 20.93 0.46
C LEU A 343 -13.67 22.23 0.26
N GLU A 344 -14.02 22.90 1.35
CA GLU A 344 -14.78 24.17 1.35
C GLU A 344 -13.88 25.35 1.72
N TYR A 345 -12.93 25.15 2.63
CA TYR A 345 -12.01 26.20 3.07
C TYR A 345 -10.62 25.61 3.36
N TRP A 346 -9.58 26.34 2.98
CA TRP A 346 -8.19 26.00 3.26
C TRP A 346 -7.40 27.30 3.37
N ASP A 347 -6.99 27.65 4.57
CA ASP A 347 -6.20 28.86 4.79
C ASP A 347 -5.41 28.78 6.09
N THR A 348 -4.28 29.49 6.12
CA THR A 348 -3.42 29.56 7.31
C THR A 348 -3.72 30.86 8.03
N ASN A 349 -4.09 30.78 9.31
CA ASN A 349 -4.32 31.99 10.10
C ASN A 349 -3.01 32.69 10.47
N ASP A 350 -3.12 33.92 11.00
CA ASP A 350 -1.97 34.75 11.41
C ASP A 350 -1.07 34.09 12.46
N ARG A 351 -1.59 33.11 13.20
CA ARG A 351 -0.87 32.35 14.24
C ARG A 351 -0.18 31.10 13.68
N GLY A 352 -0.27 30.85 12.38
CA GLY A 352 0.35 29.72 11.70
C GLY A 352 -0.44 28.40 11.77
N PHE A 353 -1.67 28.42 12.28
CA PHE A 353 -2.55 27.24 12.25
C PHE A 353 -3.25 27.15 10.90
N LEU A 354 -3.20 25.98 10.31
CA LEU A 354 -3.90 25.68 9.06
C LEU A 354 -5.33 25.28 9.36
N ARG A 355 -6.30 26.11 8.96
CA ARG A 355 -7.72 25.78 9.07
C ARG A 355 -8.19 25.12 7.79
N ILE A 356 -8.79 23.94 7.94
CA ILE A 356 -9.34 23.14 6.85
C ILE A 356 -10.81 22.89 7.14
N VAL A 357 -11.70 23.22 6.20
CA VAL A 357 -13.12 22.87 6.29
C VAL A 357 -13.45 21.89 5.18
N VAL A 358 -13.87 20.70 5.56
CA VAL A 358 -14.35 19.64 4.66
C VAL A 358 -15.85 19.54 4.79
N GLN A 359 -16.53 19.59 3.65
CA GLN A 359 -17.99 19.49 3.56
C GLN A 359 -18.40 18.12 3.00
N ILE A 360 -19.41 17.50 3.60
CA ILE A 360 -20.03 16.27 3.14
C ILE A 360 -21.51 16.56 2.87
N LYS A 361 -21.90 16.50 1.59
CA LYS A 361 -23.29 16.74 1.17
C LYS A 361 -24.07 15.46 1.19
N VAL A 362 -25.15 15.40 1.99
CA VAL A 362 -26.08 14.26 2.04
C VAL A 362 -27.37 14.56 1.28
N GLN A 363 -27.84 13.58 0.52
CA GLN A 363 -29.06 13.72 -0.30
C GLN A 363 -30.34 13.42 0.48
N GLN A 364 -30.25 12.72 1.62
CA GLN A 364 -31.39 12.27 2.40
C GLN A 364 -31.16 12.60 3.86
N GLU A 365 -32.10 13.29 4.48
CA GLU A 365 -31.99 13.78 5.86
C GLU A 365 -31.80 12.63 6.87
N ARG A 366 -32.43 11.47 6.61
CA ARG A 366 -32.25 10.23 7.40
C ARG A 366 -30.80 9.74 7.53
N ILE A 367 -29.89 10.23 6.70
CA ILE A 367 -28.46 9.88 6.73
C ILE A 367 -27.72 10.74 7.77
N MET A 368 -28.18 11.97 8.04
CA MET A 368 -27.55 12.89 9.00
C MET A 368 -27.32 12.23 10.37
N PRO A 369 -28.31 11.53 10.99
CA PRO A 369 -28.10 10.88 12.29
C PRO A 369 -27.03 9.78 12.27
N ILE A 370 -26.63 9.26 11.11
CA ILE A 370 -25.59 8.22 11.03
C ILE A 370 -24.19 8.83 11.17
N PHE A 371 -24.02 10.07 10.71
CA PHE A 371 -22.81 10.87 10.92
C PHE A 371 -22.74 11.39 12.36
N PHE A 372 -23.84 11.97 12.86
CA PHE A 372 -23.90 12.57 14.20
C PHE A 372 -24.19 11.55 15.32
N GLY A 373 -24.48 10.30 14.97
CA GLY A 373 -24.79 9.25 15.94
C GLY A 373 -23.54 8.74 16.65
N GLY A 374 -23.45 9.04 17.95
CA GLY A 374 -22.31 8.70 18.81
C GLY A 374 -21.06 9.52 18.46
N ASN A 375 -19.87 8.99 18.78
CA ASN A 375 -18.62 9.75 18.65
C ASN A 375 -17.93 9.58 17.29
N LYS A 376 -18.62 9.07 16.26
CA LYS A 376 -17.99 8.68 14.98
C LYS A 376 -17.40 9.87 14.24
N LEU A 377 -18.17 10.95 14.07
CA LEU A 377 -17.69 12.14 13.35
C LEU A 377 -16.52 12.80 14.10
N GLN A 378 -16.56 12.78 15.43
CA GLN A 378 -15.48 13.26 16.28
C GLN A 378 -14.21 12.43 16.08
N ILE A 379 -14.29 11.10 16.12
CA ILE A 379 -13.14 10.21 15.87
C ILE A 379 -12.58 10.41 14.45
N ILE A 380 -13.46 10.52 13.44
CA ILE A 380 -13.07 10.81 12.06
C ILE A 380 -12.30 12.13 11.98
N LYS A 381 -12.79 13.19 12.63
CA LYS A 381 -12.12 14.49 12.71
C LYS A 381 -10.75 14.35 13.39
N GLU A 382 -10.70 13.87 14.62
CA GLU A 382 -9.49 13.82 15.44
C GLU A 382 -8.37 13.01 14.77
N GLU A 383 -8.70 11.85 14.19
CA GLU A 383 -7.70 11.06 13.48
C GLU A 383 -7.23 11.70 12.18
N SER A 384 -8.14 12.34 11.43
CA SER A 384 -7.79 13.03 10.19
C SER A 384 -6.90 14.24 10.47
N GLU A 385 -7.23 15.01 11.52
CA GLU A 385 -6.49 16.18 11.97
C GLU A 385 -5.09 15.81 12.44
N ARG A 386 -4.95 14.74 13.23
CA ARG A 386 -3.66 14.21 13.65
C ARG A 386 -2.79 13.80 12.46
N GLN A 387 -3.36 13.07 11.50
CA GLN A 387 -2.64 12.60 10.32
C GLN A 387 -2.20 13.78 9.43
N LEU A 388 -3.11 14.73 9.19
CA LEU A 388 -2.80 15.94 8.42
C LEU A 388 -1.74 16.79 9.09
N SER A 389 -1.79 16.96 10.41
CA SER A 389 -0.79 17.74 11.14
C SER A 389 0.62 17.17 11.00
N VAL A 390 0.75 15.84 11.01
CA VAL A 390 2.03 15.15 10.78
C VAL A 390 2.51 15.33 9.35
N LEU A 391 1.65 15.10 8.35
CA LEU A 391 2.04 15.17 6.93
C LEU A 391 2.37 16.59 6.48
N LEU A 392 1.59 17.57 6.92
CA LEU A 392 1.75 18.98 6.56
C LEU A 392 2.76 19.70 7.46
N SER A 393 3.25 19.03 8.52
CA SER A 393 4.21 19.60 9.48
C SER A 393 3.73 20.93 10.09
N THR A 394 2.42 21.07 10.29
CA THR A 394 1.77 22.26 10.85
C THR A 394 0.61 21.85 11.74
N SER A 395 0.18 22.73 12.65
CA SER A 395 -1.02 22.50 13.45
C SER A 395 -2.26 22.72 12.59
N VAL A 396 -3.08 21.67 12.46
CA VAL A 396 -4.31 21.71 11.66
C VAL A 396 -5.52 21.86 12.57
N ASP A 397 -6.43 22.76 12.23
CA ASP A 397 -7.79 22.87 12.78
C ASP A 397 -8.77 22.37 11.71
N LEU A 398 -9.20 21.11 11.84
CA LEU A 398 -10.09 20.46 10.88
C LEU A 398 -11.54 20.60 11.32
N LEU A 399 -12.39 21.14 10.44
CA LEU A 399 -13.84 21.14 10.60
C LEU A 399 -14.47 20.24 9.54
N ILE A 400 -15.37 19.35 9.95
CA ILE A 400 -16.14 18.48 9.06
C ILE A 400 -17.60 18.86 9.14
N ASN A 401 -18.12 19.51 8.10
CA ASN A 401 -19.50 19.94 7.98
C ASN A 401 -20.30 18.89 7.22
N VAL A 402 -21.33 18.32 7.84
CA VAL A 402 -22.30 17.46 7.14
C VAL A 402 -23.55 18.28 6.86
N ILE A 403 -23.87 18.52 5.59
CA ILE A 403 -24.99 19.37 5.19
C ILE A 403 -25.99 18.60 4.33
N PHE A 404 -27.28 18.93 4.49
CA PHE A 404 -28.34 18.40 3.64
C PHE A 404 -28.43 19.21 2.35
N ALA A 405 -28.24 18.55 1.20
CA ALA A 405 -28.38 19.19 -0.10
C ALA A 405 -29.86 19.40 -0.42
N GLN A 406 -30.40 20.60 -0.15
CA GLN A 406 -31.75 20.94 -0.59
C GLN A 406 -31.83 20.86 -2.12
N ARG A 407 -32.81 20.14 -2.66
CA ARG A 407 -33.10 20.16 -4.10
C ARG A 407 -33.41 21.61 -4.49
N LYS A 408 -32.60 22.20 -5.39
CA LYS A 408 -33.02 23.39 -6.13
C LYS A 408 -34.34 23.03 -6.80
N LYS A 409 -35.45 23.65 -6.38
CA LYS A 409 -36.72 23.57 -7.10
C LYS A 409 -36.42 24.06 -8.53
N LYS A 410 -36.62 23.18 -9.51
CA LYS A 410 -36.55 23.53 -10.93
C LYS A 410 -37.69 24.47 -11.28
#